data_AF-A0A847LAW8-F1
#
_entry.id   AF-A0A847LAW8-F1
#
_cell.length_a   1.000
_cell.length_b   1.000
_cell.length_c   1.000
_cell.angle_alpha   90.00
_cell.angle_beta   90.00
_cell.angle_gamma   90.00
#
_symmetry.space_group_name_H-M   'P 1'
#
loop_
_entity.id
_entity.type
_entity.pdbx_description
1 polymer ?
#
loop_
_entity_poly.entity_id
_entity_poly.type
_entity_poly.pdbx_seq_one_letter_code
_entity_poly.pdbx_strand_id
1 'polypeptide(L)' 'AEVPLLDAVKMITLTPAKIMKIDNKKGSIRRGKDADLVIFDKSIKVSHTIIGGKVVFTS' A
#
# COMPACT_ATOMS: atom_id res chain seq x y z
N ALA A 1 4.13 19.97 12.17
CA ALA A 1 3.55 20.11 10.83
C ALA A 1 2.82 18.81 10.50
N GLU A 2 1.58 18.89 10.02
CA GLU A 2 0.82 17.71 9.60
C GLU A 2 1.36 17.23 8.25
N VAL A 3 1.60 15.93 8.12
CA VAL A 3 2.08 15.34 6.87
C VAL A 3 0.86 14.98 6.02
N PRO A 4 0.78 15.40 4.74
CA PRO A 4 -0.31 15.00 3.86
C PRO A 4 -0.44 13.48 3.79
N LEU A 5 -1.69 12.97 3.82
CA LEU A 5 -1.96 11.53 3.79
C LEU A 5 -1.25 10.81 2.63
N LEU A 6 -1.20 11.45 1.46
CA LEU A 6 -0.52 10.89 0.29
C LEU A 6 0.99 10.67 0.55
N ASP A 7 1.64 11.62 1.22
CA ASP A 7 3.06 11.51 1.58
C ASP A 7 3.26 10.45 2.65
N ALA A 8 2.37 10.37 3.64
CA ALA A 8 2.37 9.30 4.65
C ALA A 8 2.25 7.91 4.02
N VAL A 9 1.32 7.71 3.07
CA VAL A 9 1.16 6.46 2.33
C VAL A 9 2.45 6.13 1.56
N LYS A 10 3.08 7.12 0.91
CA LYS A 10 4.33 6.93 0.17
C LYS A 10 5.51 6.56 1.08
N MET A 11 5.54 7.11 2.31
CA MET A 11 6.53 6.78 3.33
C MET A 11 6.40 5.34 3.83
N ILE A 12 5.18 4.79 3.93
CA ILE A 12 4.95 3.40 4.39
C ILE A 12 4.91 2.35 3.27
N THR A 13 4.89 2.78 1.99
CA THR A 13 4.82 1.86 0.82
C THR A 13 6.03 1.98 -0.10
N LEU A 14 6.06 3.00 -0.97
CA LEU A 14 7.05 3.13 -2.04
C LEU A 14 8.47 3.37 -1.49
N THR A 15 8.59 4.16 -0.43
CA THR A 15 9.88 4.54 0.14
C THR A 15 10.68 3.33 0.65
N PRO A 16 10.16 2.49 1.56
CA PRO A 16 10.87 1.28 1.98
C PRO A 16 11.07 0.29 0.81
N ALA A 17 10.11 0.17 -0.11
CA ALA A 17 10.27 -0.70 -1.28
C ALA A 17 11.48 -0.31 -2.15
N LYS A 18 11.72 0.99 -2.35
CA LYS A 18 12.90 1.50 -3.06
C LYS A 18 14.19 1.27 -2.28
N ILE A 19 14.19 1.53 -0.97
CA ILE A 19 15.36 1.31 -0.10
C ILE A 19 15.77 -0.17 -0.13
N MET A 20 14.79 -1.07 -0.11
CA MET A 20 15.00 -2.52 -0.18
C MET A 20 15.20 -3.07 -1.60
N LYS A 21 15.12 -2.23 -2.64
CA LYS A 21 15.22 -2.62 -4.07
C LYS A 21 14.20 -3.68 -4.50
N ILE A 22 12.99 -3.62 -3.93
CA ILE A 22 11.84 -4.48 -4.26
C ILE A 22 10.69 -3.70 -4.91
N ASP A 23 10.93 -2.45 -5.28
CA ASP A 23 9.94 -1.57 -5.90
C ASP A 23 9.59 -1.97 -7.34
N ASN A 24 10.26 -2.96 -7.93
CA ASN A 24 9.79 -3.63 -9.13
C ASN A 24 8.55 -4.51 -8.87
N LYS A 25 8.35 -4.98 -7.64
CA LYS A 25 7.23 -5.85 -7.24
C LYS A 25 6.25 -5.19 -6.27
N LYS A 26 6.69 -4.31 -5.38
CA LYS A 26 5.88 -3.76 -4.28
C LYS A 26 5.88 -2.24 -4.21
N GLY A 27 5.13 -1.69 -3.26
CA GLY A 27 5.17 -0.27 -2.88
C GLY A 27 4.43 0.71 -3.81
N SER A 28 3.79 0.25 -4.89
CA SER A 28 2.90 1.09 -5.70
C SER A 28 1.90 0.26 -6.48
N ILE A 29 0.77 0.86 -6.87
CA ILE A 29 -0.23 0.21 -7.73
C ILE A 29 0.16 0.42 -9.20
N ARG A 30 0.74 -0.60 -9.84
CA ARG A 30 1.08 -0.61 -11.27
C ARG A 30 0.96 -2.03 -11.83
N ARG A 31 0.74 -2.17 -13.14
CA ARG A 31 0.74 -3.48 -13.81
C ARG A 31 2.08 -4.21 -13.62
N GLY A 32 2.03 -5.53 -13.44
CA GLY A 32 3.19 -6.39 -13.24
C GLY A 32 3.72 -6.47 -11.80
N LYS A 33 3.09 -5.77 -10.86
CA LYS A 33 3.42 -5.81 -9.43
C LYS A 33 2.56 -6.81 -8.66
N ASP A 34 3.04 -7.18 -7.47
CA ASP A 34 2.27 -8.00 -6.53
C ASP A 34 0.98 -7.25 -6.17
N ALA A 35 -0.15 -7.97 -6.17
CA ALA A 35 -1.45 -7.42 -5.77
C ALA A 35 -1.58 -7.39 -4.24
N ASP A 36 -0.67 -6.66 -3.60
CA ASP A 36 -0.69 -6.34 -2.18
C ASP A 36 -1.33 -4.97 -1.98
N LEU A 37 -2.56 -4.96 -1.48
CA LEU A 37 -3.40 -3.76 -1.42
C LEU A 37 -4.10 -3.66 -0.06
N VAL A 38 -4.24 -2.43 0.42
CA VAL A 38 -5.09 -2.09 1.57
C VAL A 38 -6.08 -1.02 1.10
N ILE A 39 -7.36 -1.24 1.33
CA ILE A 39 -8.44 -0.31 1.00
C ILE A 39 -8.96 0.29 2.31
N PHE A 40 -8.96 1.62 2.41
CA PHE A 40 -9.42 2.35 3.58
C PHE A 40 -10.07 3.68 3.20
N ASP A 41 -10.89 4.23 4.10
CA ASP A 41 -11.56 5.52 3.90
C ASP A 41 -10.71 6.73 4.37
N LYS A 42 -11.26 7.94 4.30
CA LYS A 42 -10.54 9.16 4.74
C LYS A 42 -10.14 9.16 6.22
N SER A 43 -10.79 8.33 7.04
CA SER A 43 -10.53 8.15 8.47
C SER A 43 -9.62 6.96 8.77
N ILE A 44 -9.01 6.35 7.74
CA ILE A 44 -8.13 5.18 7.85
C ILE A 44 -8.87 3.93 8.36
N LYS A 45 -10.21 3.87 8.21
CA LYS A 45 -10.94 2.64 8.47
C LYS A 45 -10.67 1.65 7.34
N VAL A 46 -9.95 0.58 7.64
CA VAL A 46 -9.64 -0.48 6.67
C VAL A 46 -10.87 -1.29 6.36
N SER A 47 -11.24 -1.38 5.08
CA SER A 47 -12.31 -2.25 4.60
C SER A 47 -11.81 -3.57 4.04
N HIS A 48 -10.62 -3.58 3.42
CA HIS A 48 -10.04 -4.77 2.79
C HIS A 48 -8.52 -4.81 2.93
N THR A 49 -7.98 -6.01 3.11
CA THR A 49 -6.55 -6.31 2.90
C THR A 49 -6.43 -7.45 1.90
N ILE A 50 -5.60 -7.25 0.89
CA ILE A 50 -5.35 -8.18 -0.20
C ILE A 50 -3.85 -8.49 -0.21
N ILE A 51 -3.49 -9.77 -0.23
CA ILE A 51 -2.11 -10.23 -0.32
C ILE A 51 -1.99 -11.16 -1.53
N GLY A 52 -1.14 -10.80 -2.48
CA GLY A 52 -0.95 -11.58 -3.72
C GLY A 52 -2.25 -11.82 -4.50
N GLY A 53 -3.20 -10.89 -4.44
CA GLY A 53 -4.51 -10.99 -5.09
C GLY A 53 -5.57 -11.77 -4.31
N LYS A 54 -5.22 -12.35 -3.16
CA LYS A 54 -6.19 -13.00 -2.25
C LYS A 54 -6.67 -12.00 -1.20
N VAL A 55 -7.98 -11.84 -1.06
CA VAL A 55 -8.57 -11.10 0.06
C VAL A 55 -8.33 -11.90 1.35
N VAL A 56 -7.64 -11.30 2.31
CA VAL A 56 -7.31 -11.90 3.61
C VAL A 56 -8.02 -11.23 4.78
N PHE A 57 -8.59 -10.04 4.56
CA PHE A 57 -9.40 -9.31 5.53
C PHE A 57 -10.51 -8.54 4.82
N THR A 58 -11.70 -8.53 5.42
CA THR A 58 -12.85 -7.71 5.08
C THR A 58 -13.55 -7.29 6.38
N SER A 59 -13.96 -6.02 6.49
CA SER A 59 -14.70 -5.47 7.64
C SER A 59 -16.18 -5.26 7.36
#